data_AF-A0A4R4PJP7-F1
#
_entry.id   AF-A0A4R4PJP7-F1
#
_cell.length_a   1.000
_cell.length_b   1.000
_cell.length_c   1.000
_cell.angle_alpha   90.00
_cell.angle_beta   90.00
_cell.angle_gamma   90.00
#
_symmetry.space_group_name_H-M   'P 1'
#
loop_
_entity.id
_entity.type
_entity.pdbx_description
1 polymer ?
#
loop_
_entity_poly.entity_id
_entity_poly.type
_entity_poly.pdbx_seq_one_letter_code
_entity_poly.pdbx_strand_id
1 'polypeptide(L)'
;MPQRSLQLGEFLRSRRARLSPEDAGLVNYGGRRRVPGLRREELAQLAGVSVAYYTRLEQGQSQQASGPVLEALARALKLNDAERAHLHSLARWEPPSRRRARPERLRPGVRLVIESVGTVPALVYGRRTDVLAWNRMGHALLGSHLDFGAPDDPAKRPNLARMVFLDPHLRELYPDWKAKARDAVADLRVTASRYQDDPQLTELIGELTMKSPEFAALWNAHPVRTCAHHQRTYQHPLVGRMVLGDETMRLPDDEGQRFAVFTAEPGSPSEAALRLLADLVAEESQPRKAAEVQR
;
A
#
# COMPACT_ATOMS: atom_id res chain seq x y z
N MET A 1 1.73 -13.31 -17.54
CA MET A 1 3.01 -13.06 -18.24
C MET A 1 2.84 -12.33 -19.57
N PRO A 2 2.02 -12.77 -20.56
CA PRO A 2 1.95 -12.07 -21.85
C PRO A 2 1.25 -10.71 -21.76
N GLN A 3 0.24 -10.54 -20.89
CA GLN A 3 -0.64 -9.36 -20.94
C GLN A 3 0.08 -8.01 -20.78
N ARG A 4 1.05 -7.88 -19.86
CA ARG A 4 1.71 -6.58 -19.58
C ARG A 4 2.93 -6.28 -20.44
N SER A 5 3.70 -7.29 -20.84
CA SER A 5 4.75 -7.09 -21.85
C SER A 5 4.13 -6.75 -23.21
N LEU A 6 2.94 -7.29 -23.50
CA LEU A 6 2.09 -6.85 -24.60
C LEU A 6 1.61 -5.40 -24.40
N GLN A 7 1.15 -5.01 -23.20
CA GLN A 7 0.76 -3.60 -22.92
C GLN A 7 1.94 -2.63 -23.07
N LEU A 8 3.15 -2.99 -22.63
CA LEU A 8 4.36 -2.19 -22.86
C LEU A 8 4.65 -2.07 -24.36
N GLY A 9 4.57 -3.18 -25.09
CA GLY A 9 4.78 -3.19 -26.52
C GLY A 9 3.72 -2.39 -27.29
N GLU A 10 2.46 -2.48 -26.91
CA GLU A 10 1.33 -1.71 -27.45
C GLU A 10 1.49 -0.22 -27.16
N PHE A 11 1.89 0.14 -25.94
CA PHE A 11 2.17 1.52 -25.56
C PHE A 11 3.29 2.11 -26.43
N LEU A 12 4.43 1.41 -26.55
CA LEU A 12 5.55 1.85 -27.39
C LEU A 12 5.14 1.96 -28.86
N ARG A 13 4.36 1.02 -29.38
CA ARG A 13 3.84 1.04 -30.75
C ARG A 13 2.91 2.23 -30.99
N SER A 14 2.00 2.50 -30.05
CA SER A 14 1.06 3.63 -30.11
C SER A 14 1.78 4.97 -30.14
N ARG A 15 2.80 5.15 -29.28
CA ARG A 15 3.60 6.39 -29.23
C ARG A 15 4.46 6.58 -30.48
N ARG A 16 5.07 5.49 -30.97
CA ARG A 16 5.85 5.51 -32.22
C ARG A 16 4.99 5.89 -33.43
N ALA A 17 3.74 5.42 -33.48
CA ALA A 17 2.83 5.70 -34.60
C ALA A 17 2.34 7.16 -34.64
N ARG A 18 2.38 7.88 -33.52
CA ARG A 18 1.92 9.28 -33.40
C ARG A 18 3.00 10.31 -33.75
N LEU A 19 4.27 9.95 -33.67
CA LEU A 19 5.38 10.86 -33.90
C LEU A 19 5.79 10.84 -35.37
N SER A 20 5.79 12.01 -36.02
CA SER A 20 6.32 12.13 -37.38
C SER A 20 7.86 12.16 -37.35
N PRO A 21 8.52 11.79 -38.45
CA PRO A 21 9.98 11.86 -38.55
C PRO A 21 10.52 13.27 -38.38
N GLU A 22 9.82 14.25 -38.92
CA GLU A 22 10.18 15.67 -38.84
C GLU A 22 10.08 16.16 -37.39
N ASP A 23 9.01 15.77 -36.68
CA ASP A 23 8.87 16.03 -35.25
C ASP A 23 9.95 15.34 -34.41
N ALA A 24 10.58 14.29 -34.91
CA ALA A 24 11.70 13.60 -34.26
C ALA A 24 13.08 14.12 -34.71
N GLY A 25 13.14 15.13 -35.58
CA GLY A 25 14.39 15.72 -36.09
C GLY A 25 15.06 14.91 -37.21
N LEU A 26 14.33 14.03 -37.89
CA LEU A 26 14.83 13.22 -39.00
C LEU A 26 14.44 13.85 -40.35
N VAL A 27 15.39 13.89 -41.29
CA VAL A 27 15.17 14.36 -42.66
C VAL A 27 14.42 13.28 -43.45
N ASN A 28 13.27 13.63 -44.02
CA ASN A 28 12.45 12.71 -44.78
C ASN A 28 12.94 12.58 -46.23
N TYR A 29 13.78 11.58 -46.51
CA TYR A 29 14.27 11.28 -47.86
C TYR A 29 13.22 10.55 -48.71
N GLY A 30 12.10 11.22 -49.05
CA GLY A 30 11.27 11.05 -50.26
C GLY A 30 10.82 9.66 -50.76
N GLY A 31 11.01 8.55 -50.03
CA GLY A 31 10.65 7.20 -50.48
C GLY A 31 9.20 6.81 -50.18
N ARG A 32 8.64 5.85 -50.94
CA ARG A 32 7.33 5.22 -50.69
C ARG A 32 7.24 4.68 -49.25
N ARG A 33 6.68 5.48 -48.33
CA ARG A 33 6.56 5.15 -46.90
C ARG A 33 5.28 4.35 -46.67
N ARG A 34 5.41 3.20 -46.00
CA ARG A 34 4.27 2.30 -45.70
C ARG A 34 3.57 2.59 -44.37
N VAL A 35 4.14 3.44 -43.51
CA VAL A 35 3.60 3.76 -42.16
C VAL A 35 3.75 5.26 -41.89
N PRO A 36 2.72 5.94 -41.35
CA PRO A 36 2.73 7.39 -41.17
C PRO A 36 3.65 7.88 -40.04
N GLY A 37 3.87 7.08 -38.99
CA GLY A 37 4.77 7.41 -37.88
C GLY A 37 6.21 6.91 -38.07
N LEU A 38 7.01 7.02 -37.00
CA LEU A 38 8.39 6.53 -36.98
C LEU A 38 8.51 5.04 -37.28
N ARG A 39 9.53 4.65 -38.04
CA ARG A 39 9.92 3.25 -38.23
C ARG A 39 10.63 2.72 -36.98
N ARG A 40 10.73 1.40 -36.87
CA ARG A 40 11.45 0.76 -35.75
C ARG A 40 12.93 1.08 -35.81
N GLU A 41 13.52 1.14 -37.01
CA GLU A 41 14.93 1.49 -37.18
C GLU A 41 15.21 2.93 -36.73
N GLU A 42 14.34 3.86 -37.13
CA GLU A 42 14.43 5.30 -36.82
C GLU A 42 14.38 5.53 -35.30
N LEU A 43 13.43 4.92 -34.61
CA LEU A 43 13.32 5.07 -33.17
C LEU A 43 14.47 4.39 -32.41
N ALA A 44 14.90 3.22 -32.86
CA ALA A 44 16.04 2.51 -32.26
C ALA A 44 17.32 3.34 -32.36
N GLN A 45 17.54 3.99 -33.51
CA GLN A 45 18.66 4.91 -33.73
C GLN A 45 18.58 6.12 -32.78
N LEU A 46 17.42 6.79 -32.70
CA LEU A 46 17.22 7.94 -31.82
C LEU A 46 17.40 7.60 -30.33
N ALA A 47 17.00 6.40 -29.93
CA ALA A 47 17.12 5.92 -28.55
C ALA A 47 18.50 5.28 -28.24
N GLY A 48 19.39 5.15 -29.23
CA GLY A 48 20.70 4.52 -29.03
C GLY A 48 20.64 3.04 -28.67
N VAL A 49 19.63 2.31 -29.17
CA VAL A 49 19.44 0.87 -28.93
C VAL A 49 19.44 0.09 -30.23
N SER A 50 19.68 -1.23 -30.17
CA SER A 50 19.62 -2.05 -31.39
C SER A 50 18.17 -2.25 -31.86
N VAL A 51 17.98 -2.29 -33.19
CA VAL A 51 16.67 -2.52 -33.82
C VAL A 51 16.04 -3.85 -33.36
N ALA A 52 16.86 -4.90 -33.25
CA ALA A 52 16.43 -6.21 -32.77
C ALA A 52 16.00 -6.18 -31.29
N TYR A 53 16.64 -5.35 -30.47
CA TYR A 53 16.24 -5.16 -29.07
C TYR A 53 14.90 -4.42 -28.97
N TYR A 54 14.75 -3.30 -29.68
CA TYR A 54 13.49 -2.54 -29.71
C TYR A 54 12.33 -3.39 -30.27
N THR A 55 12.57 -4.19 -31.30
CA THR A 55 11.56 -5.07 -31.89
C THR A 55 11.05 -6.11 -30.89
N ARG A 56 11.95 -6.73 -30.11
CA ARG A 56 11.56 -7.67 -29.04
C ARG A 56 10.77 -6.97 -27.92
N LEU A 57 11.12 -5.73 -27.59
CA LEU A 57 10.39 -4.92 -26.61
C LEU A 57 8.97 -4.60 -27.09
N GLU A 58 8.81 -4.19 -28.36
CA GLU A 58 7.50 -3.90 -28.96
C GLU A 58 6.61 -5.15 -29.15
N GLN A 59 7.22 -6.34 -29.25
CA GLN A 59 6.53 -7.63 -29.36
C GLN A 59 6.23 -8.26 -27.99
N GLY A 60 6.60 -7.61 -26.88
CA GLY A 60 6.39 -8.14 -25.53
C GLY A 60 7.25 -9.38 -25.21
N GLN A 61 8.34 -9.59 -25.95
CA GLN A 61 9.26 -10.74 -25.82
C GLN A 61 10.52 -10.40 -25.01
N SER A 62 10.69 -9.15 -24.58
CA SER A 62 11.79 -8.73 -23.71
C SER A 62 11.32 -8.69 -22.25
N GLN A 63 12.11 -9.26 -21.34
CA GLN A 63 11.68 -9.47 -19.95
C GLN A 63 11.95 -8.29 -19.01
N GLN A 64 12.84 -7.34 -19.36
CA GLN A 64 13.10 -6.12 -18.59
C GLN A 64 13.93 -5.13 -19.42
N ALA A 65 13.45 -3.89 -19.57
CA ALA A 65 14.26 -2.79 -20.07
C ALA A 65 14.86 -2.01 -18.90
N SER A 66 16.16 -1.71 -18.96
CA SER A 66 16.84 -0.99 -17.88
C SER A 66 16.36 0.47 -17.80
N GLY A 67 16.43 1.08 -16.62
CA GLY A 67 16.06 2.49 -16.42
C GLY A 67 16.67 3.45 -17.46
N PRO A 68 17.98 3.36 -17.77
CA PRO A 68 18.60 4.19 -18.81
C PRO A 68 18.01 3.98 -20.21
N VAL A 69 17.62 2.75 -20.55
CA VAL A 69 16.98 2.42 -21.83
C VAL A 69 15.57 2.99 -21.92
N LEU A 70 14.80 2.93 -20.83
CA LEU A 70 13.47 3.53 -20.76
C LEU A 70 13.52 5.05 -20.90
N GLU A 71 14.51 5.70 -20.28
CA GLU A 71 14.73 7.14 -20.42
C GLU A 71 15.14 7.52 -21.85
N ALA A 72 16.01 6.73 -22.48
CA ALA A 72 16.39 6.96 -23.86
C ALA A 72 15.18 6.84 -24.82
N LEU A 73 14.32 5.83 -24.61
CA LEU A 73 13.07 5.66 -25.35
C LEU A 73 12.07 6.80 -25.09
N ALA A 74 11.93 7.24 -23.84
CA ALA A 74 11.06 8.36 -23.47
C ALA A 74 11.47 9.66 -24.14
N ARG A 75 12.79 9.95 -24.19
CA ARG A 75 13.33 11.12 -24.89
C ARG A 75 13.11 11.02 -26.40
N ALA A 76 13.41 9.87 -27.00
CA ALA A 76 13.26 9.66 -28.44
C ALA A 76 11.78 9.74 -28.89
N LEU A 77 10.85 9.31 -28.04
CA LEU A 77 9.41 9.41 -28.28
C LEU A 77 8.80 10.77 -27.84
N LYS A 78 9.63 11.70 -27.33
CA LYS A 78 9.19 13.00 -26.79
C LYS A 78 8.02 12.88 -25.80
N LEU A 79 8.05 11.87 -24.93
CA LEU A 79 6.98 11.63 -23.96
C LEU A 79 6.91 12.77 -22.93
N ASN A 80 5.67 13.14 -22.55
CA ASN A 80 5.42 14.03 -21.41
C ASN A 80 5.58 13.30 -20.07
N ASP A 81 5.55 14.03 -18.96
CA ASP A 81 5.83 13.48 -17.63
C ASP A 81 4.86 12.37 -17.20
N ALA A 82 3.58 12.48 -17.57
CA ALA A 82 2.58 11.44 -17.29
C ALA A 82 2.85 10.16 -18.10
N GLU A 83 3.22 10.30 -19.37
CA GLU A 83 3.57 9.18 -20.25
C GLU A 83 4.88 8.50 -19.83
N ARG A 84 5.84 9.26 -19.32
CA ARG A 84 7.08 8.75 -18.72
C ARG A 84 6.80 7.92 -17.48
N ALA A 85 6.00 8.45 -16.55
CA ALA A 85 5.59 7.72 -15.35
C ALA A 85 4.87 6.40 -15.70
N HIS A 86 4.02 6.43 -16.72
CA HIS A 86 3.34 5.24 -17.22
C HIS A 86 4.29 4.21 -17.85
N LEU A 87 5.26 4.66 -18.67
CA LEU A 87 6.29 3.80 -19.26
C LEU A 87 7.08 3.05 -18.18
N HIS A 88 7.51 3.76 -17.13
CA HIS A 88 8.23 3.16 -16.00
C HIS A 88 7.38 2.17 -15.22
N SER A 89 6.09 2.46 -15.01
CA SER A 89 5.15 1.54 -14.35
C SER A 89 4.97 0.24 -15.13
N LEU A 90 4.92 0.30 -16.46
CA LEU A 90 4.79 -0.89 -17.31
C LEU A 90 6.07 -1.75 -17.32
N ALA A 91 7.24 -1.14 -17.16
CA ALA A 91 8.53 -1.82 -17.27
C ALA A 91 9.09 -2.38 -15.93
N ARG A 92 8.69 -1.84 -14.77
CA ARG A 92 9.16 -2.25 -13.43
C ARG A 92 8.50 -3.51 -12.86
N TRP A 93 7.75 -4.27 -13.65
CA TRP A 93 7.02 -5.42 -13.10
C TRP A 93 7.96 -6.60 -12.81
N GLU A 94 8.15 -6.92 -11.53
CA GLU A 94 8.66 -8.21 -11.07
C GLU A 94 7.51 -9.23 -11.00
N PRO A 95 7.72 -10.48 -11.45
CA PRO A 95 6.78 -11.55 -11.16
C PRO A 95 6.60 -11.71 -9.65
N PRO A 96 5.37 -11.81 -9.11
CA PRO A 96 5.21 -12.41 -7.80
C PRO A 96 5.76 -13.85 -7.90
N SER A 97 6.87 -14.12 -7.22
CA SER A 97 7.43 -15.46 -7.22
C SER A 97 6.39 -16.42 -6.65
N ARG A 98 6.15 -17.56 -7.32
CA ARG A 98 5.35 -18.68 -6.80
C ARG A 98 5.97 -19.35 -5.56
N ARG A 99 6.92 -18.69 -4.87
CA ARG A 99 7.36 -19.13 -3.55
C ARG A 99 6.27 -18.77 -2.55
N ARG A 100 5.99 -19.70 -1.65
CA ARG A 100 5.23 -19.50 -0.41
C ARG A 100 5.52 -18.08 0.09
N ALA A 101 4.48 -17.22 0.12
CA ALA A 101 4.65 -15.82 0.47
C ALA A 101 5.42 -15.75 1.80
N ARG A 102 6.63 -15.19 1.78
CA ARG A 102 7.38 -14.98 3.01
C ARG A 102 6.50 -14.07 3.91
N PRO A 103 6.45 -14.32 5.23
CA PRO A 103 5.75 -13.42 6.13
C PRO A 103 6.21 -11.98 5.88
N GLU A 104 5.26 -11.05 5.80
CA GLU A 104 5.58 -9.63 5.65
C GLU A 104 6.46 -9.22 6.84
N ARG A 105 7.59 -8.58 6.54
CA ARG A 105 8.54 -8.10 7.54
C ARG A 105 8.66 -6.59 7.42
N LEU A 106 8.68 -5.94 8.58
CA LEU A 106 8.97 -4.52 8.66
C LEU A 106 10.47 -4.29 8.48
N ARG A 107 10.86 -3.38 7.59
CA ARG A 107 12.25 -2.98 7.46
C ARG A 107 12.74 -2.27 8.74
N PRO A 108 14.02 -2.44 9.12
CA PRO A 108 14.57 -1.77 10.31
C PRO A 108 14.38 -0.25 10.28
N GLY A 109 14.56 0.40 9.12
CA GLY A 109 14.36 1.85 8.98
C GLY A 109 12.92 2.30 9.29
N VAL A 110 11.92 1.53 8.85
CA VAL A 110 10.51 1.84 9.13
C VAL A 110 10.19 1.62 10.61
N ARG A 111 10.80 0.60 11.24
CA ARG A 111 10.70 0.39 12.70
C ARG A 111 11.21 1.60 13.48
N LEU A 112 12.38 2.13 13.11
CA LEU A 112 12.92 3.35 13.73
C LEU A 112 11.99 4.56 13.51
N VAL A 113 11.37 4.68 12.32
CA VAL A 113 10.42 5.76 12.05
C VAL A 113 9.22 5.68 12.97
N ILE A 114 8.56 4.52 13.09
CA ILE A 114 7.38 4.39 13.96
C ILE A 114 7.72 4.64 15.43
N GLU A 115 8.91 4.24 15.88
CA GLU A 115 9.41 4.51 17.23
C GLU A 115 9.67 6.01 17.46
N SER A 116 10.08 6.77 16.42
CA SER A 116 10.35 8.22 16.51
C SER A 116 9.11 9.11 16.51
N VAL A 117 7.92 8.58 16.22
CA VAL A 117 6.66 9.35 16.12
C VAL A 117 6.21 9.90 17.48
N GLY A 118 6.77 9.40 18.58
CA GLY A 118 6.49 9.89 19.92
C GLY A 118 5.09 9.52 20.40
N THR A 119 4.34 10.50 20.89
CA THR A 119 3.03 10.31 21.53
C THR A 119 1.83 10.29 20.57
N VAL A 120 2.05 10.44 19.27
CA VAL A 120 1.00 10.29 18.27
C VAL A 120 0.76 8.78 18.03
N PRO A 121 -0.45 8.24 18.21
CA PRO A 121 -0.72 6.84 17.91
C PRO A 121 -0.39 6.49 16.45
N ALA A 122 0.37 5.42 16.25
CA ALA A 122 0.80 4.99 14.93
C ALA A 122 0.91 3.47 14.82
N LEU A 123 0.68 2.95 13.61
CA LEU A 123 0.92 1.54 13.29
C LEU A 123 1.35 1.34 11.82
N VAL A 124 2.07 0.27 11.59
CA VAL A 124 2.38 -0.25 10.26
C VAL A 124 1.64 -1.54 10.06
N TYR A 125 0.95 -1.69 8.93
CA TYR A 125 0.26 -2.92 8.60
C TYR A 125 0.56 -3.35 7.17
N GLY A 126 0.56 -4.66 6.98
CA GLY A 126 0.84 -5.31 5.71
C GLY A 126 -0.33 -5.25 4.75
N ARG A 127 -0.09 -5.77 3.54
CA ARG A 127 -1.11 -5.83 2.48
C ARG A 127 -2.35 -6.59 2.92
N ARG A 128 -2.21 -7.57 3.82
CA ARG A 128 -3.33 -8.37 4.36
C ARG A 128 -3.95 -7.79 5.62
N THR A 129 -3.57 -6.57 5.98
CA THR A 129 -3.95 -5.91 7.24
C THR A 129 -3.36 -6.52 8.50
N ASP A 130 -2.33 -7.37 8.36
CA ASP A 130 -1.51 -7.84 9.49
C ASP A 130 -0.75 -6.66 10.10
N VAL A 131 -0.86 -6.45 11.41
CA VAL A 131 -0.11 -5.41 12.12
C VAL A 131 1.36 -5.82 12.19
N LEU A 132 2.23 -5.08 11.52
CA LEU A 132 3.67 -5.33 11.46
C LEU A 132 4.44 -4.62 12.57
N ALA A 133 3.91 -3.50 13.06
CA ALA A 133 4.32 -2.82 14.28
C ALA A 133 3.28 -1.78 14.68
N TRP A 134 3.31 -1.37 15.94
CA TRP A 134 2.67 -0.18 16.46
C TRP A 134 3.65 0.51 17.41
N ASN A 135 3.54 1.82 17.57
CA ASN A 135 4.17 2.45 18.74
C ASN A 135 3.29 2.22 19.99
N ARG A 136 3.80 2.54 21.17
CA ARG A 136 3.04 2.32 22.43
C ARG A 136 1.66 3.00 22.40
N MET A 137 1.55 4.17 21.79
CA MET A 137 0.28 4.88 21.67
C MET A 137 -0.68 4.23 20.68
N GLY A 138 -0.20 3.68 19.56
CA GLY A 138 -1.00 2.93 18.60
C GLY A 138 -1.52 1.62 19.21
N HIS A 139 -0.67 0.94 19.98
CA HIS A 139 -1.06 -0.23 20.77
C HIS A 139 -2.11 0.13 21.82
N ALA A 140 -1.88 1.16 22.63
CA ALA A 140 -2.83 1.61 23.64
C ALA A 140 -4.20 1.95 23.04
N LEU A 141 -4.22 2.64 21.89
CA LEU A 141 -5.45 3.04 21.22
C LEU A 141 -6.26 1.87 20.65
N LEU A 142 -5.60 0.87 20.04
CA LEU A 142 -6.27 -0.12 19.18
C LEU A 142 -6.19 -1.56 19.68
N GLY A 143 -5.23 -1.87 20.56
CA GLY A 143 -4.85 -3.25 20.87
C GLY A 143 -4.35 -3.42 22.30
N SER A 144 -4.74 -2.56 23.24
CA SER A 144 -4.28 -2.60 24.64
C SER A 144 -4.55 -3.93 25.34
N HIS A 145 -5.56 -4.69 24.89
CA HIS A 145 -5.88 -6.04 25.36
C HIS A 145 -4.98 -7.14 24.77
N LEU A 146 -4.10 -6.81 23.82
CA LEU A 146 -3.14 -7.71 23.18
C LEU A 146 -1.74 -7.48 23.74
N ASP A 147 -0.86 -8.47 23.61
CA ASP A 147 0.55 -8.28 23.93
C ASP A 147 1.19 -7.25 22.98
N PHE A 148 1.95 -6.31 23.54
CA PHE A 148 2.62 -5.27 22.76
C PHE A 148 3.59 -5.86 21.72
N GLY A 149 4.24 -6.97 22.06
CA GLY A 149 5.16 -7.71 21.20
C GLY A 149 4.50 -8.64 20.17
N ALA A 150 3.17 -8.77 20.19
CA ALA A 150 2.44 -9.67 19.28
C ALA A 150 2.76 -9.48 17.78
N PRO A 151 3.03 -8.26 17.26
CA PRO A 151 3.46 -8.07 15.87
C PRO A 151 4.75 -8.83 15.48
N ASP A 152 5.64 -9.10 16.45
CA ASP A 152 6.92 -9.78 16.21
C ASP A 152 6.80 -11.30 16.07
N ASP A 153 5.65 -11.89 16.46
CA ASP A 153 5.33 -13.31 16.25
C ASP A 153 4.38 -13.46 15.03
N PRO A 154 4.87 -13.93 13.87
CA PRO A 154 4.02 -14.11 12.68
C PRO A 154 2.83 -15.05 12.89
N ALA A 155 2.86 -15.97 13.85
CA ALA A 155 1.78 -16.92 14.11
C ALA A 155 0.66 -16.31 14.96
N LYS A 156 0.98 -15.32 15.80
CA LYS A 156 0.04 -14.63 16.70
C LYS A 156 -0.21 -13.17 16.29
N ARG A 157 0.32 -12.77 15.14
CA ARG A 157 0.28 -11.40 14.67
C ARG A 157 -1.16 -10.88 14.61
N PRO A 158 -1.47 -9.75 15.26
CA PRO A 158 -2.77 -9.12 15.15
C PRO A 158 -3.08 -8.77 13.70
N ASN A 159 -4.34 -8.95 13.28
CA ASN A 159 -4.79 -8.62 11.94
C ASN A 159 -5.99 -7.68 12.05
N LEU A 160 -5.90 -6.47 11.48
CA LEU A 160 -6.91 -5.44 11.67
C LEU A 160 -8.28 -5.88 11.16
N ALA A 161 -8.37 -6.64 10.06
CA ALA A 161 -9.64 -7.16 9.59
C ALA A 161 -10.22 -8.18 10.58
N ARG A 162 -9.41 -9.10 11.12
CA ARG A 162 -9.86 -10.00 12.20
C ARG A 162 -10.32 -9.22 13.42
N MET A 163 -9.57 -8.20 13.83
CA MET A 163 -9.94 -7.39 14.99
C MET A 163 -11.28 -6.67 14.74
N VAL A 164 -11.50 -6.10 13.54
CA VAL A 164 -12.76 -5.39 13.25
C VAL A 164 -13.96 -6.33 13.31
N PHE A 165 -13.84 -7.59 12.85
CA PHE A 165 -14.99 -8.48 12.73
C PHE A 165 -15.15 -9.51 13.85
N LEU A 166 -14.07 -9.88 14.53
CA LEU A 166 -14.01 -11.00 15.46
C LEU A 166 -13.54 -10.62 16.87
N ASP A 167 -13.04 -9.40 17.08
CA ASP A 167 -12.62 -8.92 18.41
C ASP A 167 -13.69 -7.97 19.01
N PRO A 168 -14.34 -8.35 20.12
CA PRO A 168 -15.29 -7.49 20.82
C PRO A 168 -14.69 -6.16 21.27
N HIS A 169 -13.41 -6.13 21.67
CA HIS A 169 -12.78 -4.93 22.19
C HIS A 169 -12.65 -3.86 21.11
N LEU A 170 -12.16 -4.23 19.92
CA LEU A 170 -12.12 -3.29 18.81
C LEU A 170 -13.53 -2.93 18.30
N ARG A 171 -14.51 -3.84 18.41
CA ARG A 171 -15.90 -3.53 18.04
C ARG A 171 -16.50 -2.43 18.92
N GLU A 172 -16.31 -2.51 20.24
CA GLU A 172 -16.79 -1.52 21.21
C GLU A 172 -16.07 -0.16 21.09
N LEU A 173 -14.83 -0.17 20.62
CA LEU A 173 -14.06 1.05 20.36
C LEU A 173 -14.73 1.95 19.29
N TYR A 174 -15.55 1.41 18.38
CA TYR A 174 -16.18 2.18 17.31
C TYR A 174 -17.68 2.36 17.53
N PRO A 175 -18.15 3.58 17.91
CA PRO A 175 -19.58 3.87 17.98
C PRO A 175 -20.35 3.60 16.68
N ASP A 176 -19.75 3.94 15.52
CA ASP A 176 -20.24 3.53 14.20
C ASP A 176 -19.36 2.40 13.64
N TRP A 177 -19.41 1.25 14.31
CA TRP A 177 -18.71 0.04 13.87
C TRP A 177 -19.11 -0.37 12.45
N LYS A 178 -20.38 -0.18 12.05
CA LYS A 178 -20.87 -0.55 10.72
C LYS A 178 -20.15 0.23 9.61
N ALA A 179 -19.84 1.51 9.83
CA ALA A 179 -19.02 2.28 8.89
C ALA A 179 -17.60 1.73 8.80
N LYS A 180 -16.95 1.45 9.95
CA LYS A 180 -15.60 0.85 9.97
C LYS A 180 -15.55 -0.50 9.27
N ALA A 181 -16.55 -1.35 9.49
CA ALA A 181 -16.68 -2.66 8.84
C ALA A 181 -16.82 -2.53 7.31
N ARG A 182 -17.63 -1.58 6.83
CA ARG A 182 -17.76 -1.27 5.39
C ARG A 182 -16.43 -0.85 4.78
N ASP A 183 -15.68 0.02 5.46
CA ASP A 183 -14.38 0.48 4.97
C ASP A 183 -13.34 -0.65 4.94
N ALA A 184 -13.33 -1.51 5.96
CA ALA A 184 -12.44 -2.67 6.02
C ALA A 184 -12.72 -3.67 4.88
N VAL A 185 -14.00 -3.94 4.58
CA VAL A 185 -14.39 -4.80 3.46
C VAL A 185 -14.01 -4.19 2.12
N ALA A 186 -14.23 -2.88 1.93
CA ALA A 186 -13.84 -2.20 0.70
C ALA A 186 -12.32 -2.26 0.47
N ASP A 187 -11.50 -2.03 1.51
CA ASP A 187 -10.04 -2.13 1.42
C ASP A 187 -9.56 -3.56 1.11
N LEU A 188 -10.12 -4.56 1.78
CA LEU A 188 -9.82 -5.97 1.49
C LEU A 188 -10.17 -6.35 0.06
N ARG A 189 -11.26 -5.81 -0.49
CA ARG A 189 -11.70 -6.08 -1.86
C ARG A 189 -10.79 -5.46 -2.90
N VAL A 190 -10.36 -4.21 -2.69
CA VAL A 190 -9.34 -3.56 -3.51
C VAL A 190 -8.04 -4.38 -3.45
N THR A 191 -7.64 -4.81 -2.26
CA THR A 191 -6.43 -5.62 -2.05
C THR A 191 -6.54 -6.97 -2.78
N ALA A 192 -7.65 -7.69 -2.65
CA ALA A 192 -7.89 -8.98 -3.33
C ALA A 192 -7.85 -8.85 -4.86
N SER A 193 -8.36 -7.73 -5.41
CA SER A 193 -8.27 -7.47 -6.86
C SER A 193 -6.84 -7.27 -7.35
N ARG A 194 -5.97 -6.73 -6.49
CA ARG A 194 -4.56 -6.48 -6.79
C ARG A 194 -3.69 -7.72 -6.57
N TYR A 195 -4.00 -8.53 -5.58
CA TYR A 195 -3.23 -9.71 -5.15
C TYR A 195 -4.04 -11.01 -5.32
N GLN A 196 -4.46 -11.28 -6.56
CA GLN A 196 -5.38 -12.38 -6.95
C GLN A 196 -4.87 -13.77 -6.56
N ASP A 197 -3.54 -13.96 -6.61
CA ASP A 197 -2.88 -15.24 -6.35
C ASP A 197 -2.33 -15.35 -4.91
N ASP A 198 -2.81 -14.53 -3.96
CA ASP A 198 -2.36 -14.57 -2.57
C ASP A 198 -3.19 -15.56 -1.73
N PRO A 199 -2.64 -16.75 -1.38
CA PRO A 199 -3.39 -17.77 -0.66
C PRO A 199 -3.75 -17.37 0.77
N GLN A 200 -2.91 -16.57 1.44
CA GLN A 200 -3.17 -16.14 2.82
C GLN A 200 -4.24 -15.03 2.86
N LEU A 201 -4.35 -14.22 1.81
CA LEU A 201 -5.46 -13.27 1.69
C LEU A 201 -6.78 -14.01 1.41
N THR A 202 -6.74 -15.05 0.58
CA THR A 202 -7.89 -15.92 0.31
C THR A 202 -8.36 -16.63 1.59
N GLU A 203 -7.41 -17.15 2.37
CA GLU A 203 -7.68 -17.78 3.67
C GLU A 203 -8.31 -16.80 4.66
N LEU A 204 -7.79 -15.57 4.77
CA LEU A 204 -8.37 -14.52 5.62
C LEU A 204 -9.81 -14.20 5.23
N ILE A 205 -10.09 -14.01 3.94
CA ILE A 205 -11.44 -13.73 3.44
C ILE A 205 -12.37 -14.92 3.73
N GLY A 206 -11.91 -16.15 3.50
CA GLY A 206 -12.66 -17.36 3.80
C GLY A 206 -13.00 -17.49 5.29
N GLU A 207 -12.01 -17.26 6.15
CA GLU A 207 -12.20 -17.24 7.61
C GLU A 207 -13.25 -16.21 8.03
N LEU A 208 -13.10 -14.95 7.59
CA LEU A 208 -14.03 -13.87 7.95
C LEU A 208 -15.45 -14.14 7.44
N THR A 209 -15.56 -14.71 6.23
CA THR A 209 -16.87 -15.11 5.66
C THR A 209 -17.55 -16.19 6.49
N MET A 210 -16.80 -17.16 7.02
CA MET A 210 -17.35 -18.22 7.87
C MET A 210 -17.68 -17.75 9.29
N LYS A 211 -16.85 -16.87 9.86
CA LYS A 211 -16.92 -16.49 11.28
C LYS A 211 -17.73 -15.22 11.55
N SER A 212 -18.03 -14.40 10.54
CA SER A 212 -18.82 -13.17 10.69
C SER A 212 -19.92 -13.08 9.62
N PRO A 213 -21.20 -13.26 10.00
CA PRO A 213 -22.33 -13.03 9.10
C PRO A 213 -22.36 -11.61 8.52
N GLU A 214 -21.96 -10.61 9.32
CA GLU A 214 -21.87 -9.23 8.85
C GLU A 214 -20.78 -9.05 7.78
N PHE A 215 -19.61 -9.69 7.94
CA PHE A 215 -18.59 -9.69 6.90
C PHE A 215 -19.12 -10.31 5.61
N ALA A 216 -19.75 -11.50 5.70
CA ALA A 216 -20.29 -12.21 4.55
C ALA A 216 -21.31 -11.35 3.79
N ALA A 217 -22.23 -10.69 4.52
CA ALA A 217 -23.21 -9.79 3.93
C ALA A 217 -22.56 -8.59 3.22
N LEU A 218 -21.59 -7.93 3.86
CA LEU A 218 -20.88 -6.80 3.27
C LEU A 218 -20.02 -7.21 2.07
N TRP A 219 -19.35 -8.37 2.13
CA TRP A 219 -18.54 -8.89 1.05
C TRP A 219 -19.37 -9.18 -0.21
N ASN A 220 -20.56 -9.74 -0.03
CA ASN A 220 -21.53 -10.01 -1.09
C ASN A 220 -22.17 -8.74 -1.66
N ALA A 221 -22.24 -7.65 -0.88
CA ALA A 221 -22.75 -6.36 -1.37
C ALA A 221 -21.78 -5.61 -2.29
N HIS A 222 -20.55 -6.10 -2.47
CA HIS A 222 -19.54 -5.51 -3.37
C HIS A 222 -19.28 -4.00 -3.15
N PRO A 223 -19.14 -3.49 -1.91
CA PRO A 223 -18.84 -2.07 -1.72
C PRO A 223 -17.47 -1.73 -2.30
N VAL A 224 -17.42 -0.73 -3.19
CA VAL A 224 -16.17 -0.17 -3.72
C VAL A 224 -16.09 1.29 -3.26
N ARG A 225 -15.15 1.58 -2.36
CA ARG A 225 -14.80 2.96 -2.00
C ARG A 225 -13.29 3.10 -1.91
N THR A 226 -12.77 4.20 -2.44
CA THR A 226 -11.42 4.66 -2.17
C THR A 226 -11.42 5.33 -0.79
N CYS A 227 -10.86 4.64 0.20
CA CYS A 227 -10.68 5.17 1.54
C CYS A 227 -9.47 6.12 1.52
N ALA A 228 -9.71 7.43 1.51
CA ALA A 228 -8.66 8.43 1.62
C ALA A 228 -9.14 9.48 2.62
N HIS A 229 -8.56 9.45 3.82
CA HIS A 229 -8.77 10.39 4.93
C HIS A 229 -10.15 10.26 5.62
N HIS A 230 -10.16 9.86 6.89
CA HIS A 230 -11.39 9.80 7.69
C HIS A 230 -11.14 10.41 9.06
N GLN A 231 -11.94 11.42 9.44
CA GLN A 231 -12.21 11.61 10.86
C GLN A 231 -13.07 10.45 11.35
N ARG A 232 -12.63 9.78 12.41
CA ARG A 232 -13.34 8.67 13.03
C ARG A 232 -13.59 8.98 14.50
N THR A 233 -14.78 8.62 14.95
CA THR A 233 -15.10 8.63 16.37
C THR A 233 -14.69 7.31 17.00
N TYR A 234 -14.06 7.38 18.17
CA TYR A 234 -13.64 6.28 19.02
C TYR A 234 -14.32 6.43 20.39
N GLN A 235 -14.61 5.31 21.04
CA GLN A 235 -15.08 5.23 22.42
C GLN A 235 -14.06 4.39 23.20
N HIS A 236 -12.98 5.03 23.64
CA HIS A 236 -11.88 4.34 24.30
C HIS A 236 -12.22 4.10 25.78
N PRO A 237 -11.96 2.89 26.32
CA PRO A 237 -12.42 2.51 27.66
C PRO A 237 -11.83 3.37 28.79
N LEU A 238 -10.60 3.87 28.63
CA LEU A 238 -9.90 4.63 29.68
C LEU A 238 -10.09 6.14 29.60
N VAL A 239 -10.28 6.69 28.39
CA VAL A 239 -10.27 8.15 28.15
C VAL A 239 -11.52 8.64 27.44
N GLY A 240 -12.50 7.75 27.22
CA GLY A 240 -13.81 8.08 26.68
C GLY A 240 -13.80 8.38 25.18
N ARG A 241 -14.71 9.27 24.79
CA ARG A 241 -14.96 9.60 23.38
C ARG A 241 -13.84 10.45 22.80
N MET A 242 -13.33 10.06 21.63
CA MET A 242 -12.37 10.83 20.84
C MET A 242 -12.80 10.92 19.38
N VAL A 243 -12.49 12.02 18.72
CA VAL A 243 -12.58 12.17 17.26
C VAL A 243 -11.17 12.37 16.73
N LEU A 244 -10.68 11.42 15.95
CA LEU A 244 -9.31 11.40 15.43
C LEU A 244 -9.32 11.34 13.90
N GLY A 245 -8.43 12.09 13.26
CA GLY A 245 -8.09 11.91 11.85
C GLY A 245 -7.22 10.67 11.67
N ASP A 246 -7.56 9.83 10.69
CA ASP A 246 -6.80 8.65 10.28
C ASP A 246 -6.12 8.95 8.94
N GLU A 247 -4.79 9.10 9.00
CA GLU A 247 -3.94 9.36 7.85
C GLU A 247 -3.12 8.12 7.51
N THR A 248 -3.36 7.54 6.34
CA THR A 248 -2.67 6.34 5.87
C THR A 248 -1.75 6.66 4.68
N MET A 249 -0.46 6.41 4.85
CA MET A 249 0.57 6.55 3.83
C MET A 249 1.02 5.18 3.32
N ARG A 250 1.32 5.07 2.02
CA ARG A 250 1.92 3.86 1.45
C ARG A 250 3.43 3.91 1.58
N LEU A 251 4.05 2.76 1.88
CA LEU A 251 5.51 2.63 1.88
C LEU A 251 5.97 2.24 0.48
N PRO A 252 6.70 3.10 -0.26
CA PRO A 252 6.98 2.90 -1.67
C PRO A 252 7.88 1.70 -1.96
N ASP A 253 8.80 1.40 -1.04
CA ASP A 253 9.76 0.30 -1.14
C ASP A 253 9.22 -1.02 -0.56
N ASP A 254 8.07 -0.99 0.11
CA ASP A 254 7.50 -2.10 0.86
C ASP A 254 6.10 -2.39 0.33
N GLU A 255 6.04 -3.14 -0.77
CA GLU A 255 4.82 -3.27 -1.57
C GLU A 255 3.61 -3.75 -0.74
N GLY A 256 2.60 -2.88 -0.67
CA GLY A 256 1.35 -3.16 0.03
C GLY A 256 1.36 -2.84 1.53
N GLN A 257 2.52 -2.55 2.12
CA GLN A 257 2.60 -2.05 3.49
C GLN A 257 2.15 -0.58 3.56
N ARG A 258 1.50 -0.25 4.68
CA ARG A 258 0.93 1.07 4.94
C ARG A 258 1.27 1.51 6.35
N PHE A 259 1.57 2.79 6.49
CA PHE A 259 1.84 3.46 7.76
C PHE A 259 0.66 4.37 8.08
N ALA A 260 0.01 4.16 9.22
CA ALA A 260 -1.14 4.96 9.67
C ALA A 260 -0.80 5.73 10.94
N VAL A 261 -1.28 6.98 11.00
CA VAL A 261 -1.21 7.84 12.18
C VAL A 261 -2.59 8.37 12.53
N PHE A 262 -2.84 8.53 13.83
CA PHE A 262 -4.11 9.01 14.36
C PHE A 262 -3.90 10.33 15.08
N THR A 263 -4.50 11.41 14.58
CA THR A 263 -4.28 12.76 15.10
C THR A 263 -5.57 13.38 15.63
N ALA A 264 -5.44 14.21 16.66
CA ALA A 264 -6.53 15.07 17.13
C ALA A 264 -6.30 16.51 16.66
N GLU A 265 -7.38 17.27 16.50
CA GLU A 265 -7.26 18.71 16.26
C GLU A 265 -6.62 19.39 17.48
N PRO A 266 -5.64 20.30 17.29
CA PRO A 266 -5.01 21.01 18.40
C PRO A 266 -6.01 21.79 19.25
N GLY A 267 -5.87 21.71 20.57
CA GLY A 267 -6.77 22.36 21.55
C GLY A 267 -8.13 21.66 21.71
N SER A 268 -8.39 20.55 21.01
CA SER A 268 -9.65 19.82 21.11
C SER A 268 -9.73 18.93 22.36
N PRO A 269 -10.95 18.55 22.80
CA PRO A 269 -11.13 17.50 23.81
C PRO A 269 -10.47 16.17 23.43
N SER A 270 -10.41 15.85 22.13
CA SER A 270 -9.72 14.65 21.63
C SER A 270 -8.20 14.72 21.86
N GLU A 271 -7.58 15.90 21.74
CA GLU A 271 -6.16 16.08 22.04
C GLU A 271 -5.90 15.87 23.54
N ALA A 272 -6.75 16.44 24.40
CA ALA A 272 -6.67 16.22 25.85
C ALA A 272 -6.81 14.74 26.22
N ALA A 273 -7.76 14.02 25.61
CA ALA A 273 -7.94 12.58 25.81
C ALA A 273 -6.75 11.75 25.34
N LEU A 274 -6.11 12.10 24.20
CA LEU A 274 -4.87 11.46 23.77
C LEU A 274 -3.70 11.72 24.73
N ARG A 275 -3.59 12.93 25.30
CA ARG A 275 -2.58 13.23 26.32
C ARG A 275 -2.80 12.41 27.59
N LEU A 276 -4.05 12.32 28.07
CA LEU A 276 -4.40 11.46 29.20
C LEU A 276 -4.03 9.99 28.93
N LEU A 277 -4.27 9.49 27.71
CA LEU A 277 -3.87 8.14 27.33
C LEU A 277 -2.34 7.98 27.35
N ALA A 278 -1.60 8.99 26.88
CA ALA A 278 -0.14 8.97 26.89
C ALA A 278 0.44 8.97 28.31
N ASP A 279 -0.17 9.71 29.24
CA ASP A 279 0.23 9.72 30.64
C ASP A 279 0.02 8.33 31.28
N LEU A 280 -1.12 7.68 31.02
CA LEU A 280 -1.39 6.31 31.49
C LEU A 280 -0.37 5.29 30.94
N VAL A 281 -0.03 5.39 29.65
CA VAL A 281 0.98 4.53 29.01
C VAL A 281 2.37 4.76 29.61
N ALA A 282 2.71 6.01 29.94
CA ALA A 282 3.97 6.35 30.57
C ALA A 282 4.07 5.80 32.00
N GLU A 283 2.98 5.84 32.77
CA GLU A 283 2.90 5.26 34.12
C GLU A 283 3.06 3.74 34.11
N GLU A 284 2.42 3.03 33.19
CA GLU A 284 2.53 1.57 33.06
C GLU A 284 3.92 1.12 32.60
N SER A 285 4.62 1.99 31.84
CA SER A 285 5.99 1.74 31.37
C SER A 285 7.06 1.99 32.44
N GLN A 286 6.72 2.64 33.56
CA GLN A 286 7.62 2.78 34.70
C GLN A 286 7.57 1.51 35.54
N PRO A 287 8.70 0.81 35.79
CA PRO A 287 8.69 -0.28 36.75
C PRO A 287 8.21 0.29 38.09
N ARG A 288 7.15 -0.30 38.68
CA ARG A 288 6.73 -0.03 40.05
C ARG A 288 7.98 -0.03 40.92
N LYS A 289 8.49 1.16 41.28
CA LYS A 289 9.63 1.29 42.18
C LYS A 289 9.29 0.49 43.42
N ALA A 290 10.16 -0.46 43.72
CA ALA A 290 10.07 -1.38 44.85
C ALA A 290 9.39 -0.70 46.04
N ALA A 291 8.19 -1.18 46.35
CA ALA A 291 7.63 -1.08 47.68
C ALA A 291 8.49 -1.96 48.59
N GLU A 292 9.67 -1.47 48.94
CA GLU A 292 10.51 -1.98 50.02
C GLU A 292 11.43 -0.83 50.48
N VAL A 293 10.81 0.13 51.17
CA VAL A 293 11.47 0.87 52.23
C VAL A 293 10.61 0.73 53.48
N GLN A 294 11.16 -0.04 54.42
CA GLN A 294 10.91 -0.06 55.88
C GLN A 294 9.61 -0.73 56.38
N ARG A 295 9.77 -1.97 56.88
CA ARG A 295 9.86 -2.20 58.34
C ARG A 295 10.52 -3.54 58.67
#